data_AF-A0A679JPC8-F1
#
_entry.id   AF-A0A679JPC8-F1
#
_cell.length_a   1.000
_cell.length_b   1.000
_cell.length_c   1.000
_cell.angle_alpha   90.00
_cell.angle_beta   90.00
_cell.angle_gamma   90.00
#
_symmetry.space_group_name_H-M   'P 1'
#
loop_
_entity.id
_entity.type
_entity.pdbx_description
1 polymer ?
#
loop_
_entity_poly.entity_id
_entity_poly.type
_entity_poly.pdbx_seq_one_letter_code
_entity_poly.pdbx_strand_id
1 'polypeptide(L)'
;MAREHVLLIGPPGTGKSALVRACAAGTRARCFEYLIGRFTEPSELFGPLDLEALRAGKVRPDIAGMLPEAEFVFLDEVFLGSTAILNALLGVLNERRYRRGHFDTAVPLRCCVGASNALPEDTALAAFADRFLITSFVDPLADADLEALLAGPATGPEAEAEPPLTLAEIDALADAATRIDLSSVRPAYAQVVRKLRARGVRLSDRRVVRGQSLIAAAALIAGRAEAEAADLWPVIHLVQDRIAQDEARDLLRVELGAAASRVLPEAAKAAGYGPTARAADLAREGETLAGAAPDDRTTPAFESWLVRAESFLAQVDAAFSAEARPPALAAARDSLLARCGTLSGRAA
;
A
#
# COMPACT_ATOMS: atom_id res chain seq x y z
N MET A 1 4.65 -6.15 -12.70
CA MET A 1 3.76 -6.21 -13.89
C MET A 1 3.38 -4.81 -14.40
N ALA A 2 2.65 -3.98 -13.66
CA ALA A 2 2.27 -2.63 -14.15
C ALA A 2 3.45 -1.63 -14.32
N ARG A 3 4.63 -1.93 -13.76
CA ARG A 3 5.82 -1.05 -13.72
C ARG A 3 5.54 0.33 -13.09
N GLU A 4 4.62 0.38 -12.13
CA GLU A 4 4.25 1.58 -11.39
C GLU A 4 4.89 1.60 -10.00
N HIS A 5 5.01 2.80 -9.44
CA HIS A 5 5.59 3.02 -8.12
C HIS A 5 4.51 3.08 -7.03
N VAL A 6 4.87 2.64 -5.83
CA VAL A 6 3.96 2.52 -4.67
C VAL A 6 4.38 3.48 -3.57
N LEU A 7 3.42 4.17 -2.98
CA LEU A 7 3.59 4.98 -1.79
C LEU A 7 2.89 4.28 -0.62
N LEU A 8 3.64 4.00 0.45
CA LEU A 8 3.15 3.43 1.69
C LEU A 8 3.10 4.52 2.78
N ILE A 9 1.90 4.82 3.25
CA ILE A 9 1.69 5.83 4.29
C ILE A 9 1.23 5.15 5.57
N GLY A 10 1.99 5.30 6.65
CA GLY A 10 1.66 4.68 7.93
C GLY A 10 2.79 4.77 8.94
N PRO A 11 2.57 4.43 10.21
CA PRO A 11 3.58 4.55 11.25
C PRO A 11 4.82 3.68 10.97
N PRO A 12 5.97 4.00 11.58
CA PRO A 12 7.16 3.16 11.51
C PRO A 12 6.91 1.79 12.18
N GLY A 13 7.70 0.78 11.81
CA GLY A 13 7.58 -0.57 12.40
C GLY A 13 6.48 -1.47 11.83
N THR A 14 5.74 -1.02 10.82
CA THR A 14 4.65 -1.77 10.16
C THR A 14 5.11 -2.78 9.09
N GLY A 15 6.39 -3.18 9.10
CA GLY A 15 6.92 -4.17 8.15
C GLY A 15 7.07 -3.70 6.69
N LYS A 16 6.94 -2.40 6.41
CA LYS A 16 7.03 -1.81 5.05
C LYS A 16 8.31 -2.21 4.29
N SER A 17 9.46 -2.16 4.97
CA SER A 17 10.75 -2.57 4.38
C SER A 17 10.85 -4.08 4.15
N ALA A 18 10.31 -4.89 5.07
CA ALA A 18 10.29 -6.35 4.96
C ALA A 18 9.48 -6.82 3.73
N LEU A 19 8.37 -6.15 3.41
CA LEU A 19 7.60 -6.40 2.19
C LEU A 19 8.45 -6.24 0.93
N VAL A 20 9.22 -5.14 0.83
CA VAL A 20 10.03 -4.88 -0.37
C VAL A 20 11.16 -5.89 -0.50
N ARG A 21 11.79 -6.28 0.61
CA ARG A 21 12.79 -7.35 0.63
C ARG A 21 12.23 -8.67 0.16
N ALA A 22 11.02 -9.03 0.61
CA ALA A 22 10.36 -10.26 0.18
C ALA A 22 10.10 -10.25 -1.33
N CYS A 23 9.63 -9.13 -1.89
CA CYS A 23 9.46 -8.96 -3.33
C CYS A 23 10.79 -9.06 -4.11
N ALA A 24 11.86 -8.45 -3.62
CA ALA A 24 13.17 -8.53 -4.26
C ALA A 24 13.77 -9.94 -4.19
N ALA A 25 13.65 -10.61 -3.03
CA ALA A 25 14.11 -11.98 -2.82
C ALA A 25 13.37 -12.97 -3.73
N GLY A 26 12.05 -12.83 -3.85
CA GLY A 26 11.21 -13.63 -4.75
C GLY A 26 11.52 -13.43 -6.24
N THR A 27 12.40 -12.48 -6.59
CA THR A 27 12.76 -12.16 -7.98
C THR A 27 14.26 -12.14 -8.27
N ARG A 28 15.09 -12.41 -7.25
CA ARG A 28 16.57 -12.27 -7.28
C ARG A 28 17.05 -10.93 -7.84
N ALA A 29 16.25 -9.89 -7.68
CA ALA A 29 16.53 -8.57 -8.19
C ALA A 29 17.47 -7.78 -7.26
N ARG A 30 18.29 -6.87 -7.80
CA ARG A 30 19.06 -5.95 -6.95
C ARG A 30 18.10 -4.97 -6.30
N CYS A 31 18.13 -4.94 -4.97
CA CYS A 31 17.34 -4.05 -4.15
C CYS A 31 18.25 -2.98 -3.54
N PHE A 32 17.87 -1.71 -3.67
CA PHE A 32 18.49 -0.60 -2.98
C PHE A 32 17.53 -0.07 -1.93
N GLU A 33 17.99 0.02 -0.68
CA GLU A 33 17.19 0.53 0.44
C GLU A 33 17.91 1.71 1.06
N TYR A 34 17.18 2.80 1.30
CA TYR A 34 17.76 3.98 1.92
C TYR A 34 16.71 4.78 2.70
N LEU A 35 17.10 5.27 3.89
CA LEU A 35 16.28 6.17 4.72
C LEU A 35 16.67 7.61 4.41
N ILE A 36 15.74 8.39 3.84
CA ILE A 36 15.99 9.77 3.44
C ILE A 36 15.84 10.70 4.66
N GLY A 37 16.89 11.46 4.93
CA GLY A 37 16.91 12.54 5.90
C GLY A 37 17.00 13.92 5.26
N ARG A 38 16.80 14.97 6.07
CA ARG A 38 16.89 16.37 5.62
C ARG A 38 18.26 16.78 5.08
N PHE A 39 19.30 16.07 5.52
CA PHE A 39 20.70 16.32 5.17
C PHE A 39 21.27 15.27 4.21
N THR A 40 20.42 14.36 3.70
CA THR A 40 20.86 13.35 2.77
C THR A 40 21.46 13.98 1.51
N GLU A 41 22.67 13.56 1.19
CA GLU A 41 23.42 14.05 0.04
C GLU A 41 23.15 13.20 -1.20
N PRO A 42 23.22 13.79 -2.42
CA PRO A 42 23.05 13.02 -3.66
C PRO A 42 24.05 11.87 -3.82
N SER A 43 25.25 11.97 -3.23
CA SER A 43 26.28 10.93 -3.23
C SER A 43 25.83 9.65 -2.53
N GLU A 44 24.95 9.75 -1.54
CA GLU A 44 24.48 8.61 -0.75
C GLU A 44 23.45 7.76 -1.51
N LEU A 45 22.70 8.38 -2.44
CA LEU A 45 21.71 7.67 -3.25
C LEU A 45 22.26 7.31 -4.63
N PHE A 46 22.99 8.24 -5.25
CA PHE A 46 23.39 8.15 -6.65
C PHE A 46 24.89 7.93 -6.84
N GLY A 47 25.63 7.76 -5.75
CA GLY A 47 27.06 7.50 -5.79
C GLY A 47 27.93 8.76 -5.70
N PRO A 48 29.11 8.66 -5.05
CA PRO A 48 30.07 9.75 -4.98
C PRO A 48 30.61 10.11 -6.36
N LEU A 49 31.19 11.30 -6.50
CA LEU A 49 31.91 11.65 -7.73
C LEU A 49 33.19 10.83 -7.84
N ASP A 50 33.43 10.28 -9.01
CA ASP A 50 34.70 9.66 -9.37
C ASP A 50 35.78 10.77 -9.44
N LEU A 51 36.71 10.71 -8.49
CA LEU A 51 37.78 11.69 -8.36
C LEU A 51 38.77 11.65 -9.53
N GLU A 52 38.98 10.50 -10.16
CA GLU A 52 39.86 10.37 -11.32
C GLU A 52 39.21 10.98 -12.56
N ALA A 53 37.93 10.69 -12.78
CA ALA A 53 37.15 11.32 -13.83
C ALA A 53 37.07 12.85 -13.63
N LEU A 54 36.88 13.30 -12.39
CA LEU A 54 36.82 14.72 -12.06
C LEU A 54 38.15 15.43 -12.32
N ARG A 55 39.29 14.81 -12.00
CA ARG A 55 40.64 15.31 -12.36
C ARG A 55 40.81 15.46 -13.88
N ALA A 56 40.15 14.62 -14.66
CA ALA A 56 40.09 14.71 -16.12
C ALA A 56 39.00 15.68 -16.64
N GLY A 57 38.38 16.48 -15.77
CA GLY A 57 37.34 17.47 -16.13
C GLY A 57 35.97 16.86 -16.42
N LYS A 58 35.73 15.59 -16.08
CA LYS A 58 34.46 14.89 -16.33
C LYS A 58 33.68 14.72 -15.02
N VAL A 59 32.44 15.18 -15.00
CA VAL A 59 31.51 14.96 -13.87
C VAL A 59 30.86 13.59 -14.04
N ARG A 60 31.43 12.57 -13.40
CA ARG A 60 30.92 11.19 -13.43
C ARG A 60 30.75 10.67 -12.00
N PRO A 61 29.57 10.16 -11.61
CA PRO A 61 29.38 9.45 -10.35
C PRO A 61 29.78 7.97 -10.48
N ASP A 62 30.28 7.41 -9.39
CA ASP A 62 30.42 5.96 -9.22
C ASP A 62 29.11 5.39 -8.68
N ILE A 63 28.33 4.79 -9.59
CA ILE A 63 26.98 4.30 -9.31
C ILE A 63 26.95 2.84 -8.82
N ALA A 64 28.12 2.21 -8.63
CA ALA A 64 28.21 0.79 -8.30
C ALA A 64 27.46 0.47 -6.99
N GLY A 65 26.47 -0.43 -7.07
CA GLY A 65 25.65 -0.81 -5.91
C GLY A 65 24.70 0.28 -5.40
N MET A 66 24.55 1.38 -6.15
CA MET A 66 23.69 2.52 -5.80
C MET A 66 22.34 2.44 -6.50
N LEU A 67 21.44 3.37 -6.17
CA LEU A 67 20.09 3.45 -6.72
C LEU A 67 20.03 3.35 -8.26
N PRO A 68 20.93 4.00 -9.05
CA PRO A 68 20.89 3.90 -10.51
C PRO A 68 21.09 2.48 -11.09
N GLU A 69 21.61 1.52 -10.32
CA GLU A 69 21.80 0.13 -10.75
C GLU A 69 20.72 -0.84 -10.24
N ALA A 70 19.82 -0.38 -9.38
CA ALA A 70 18.83 -1.23 -8.71
C ALA A 70 17.58 -1.46 -9.57
N GLU A 71 17.03 -2.69 -9.51
CA GLU A 71 15.75 -3.02 -10.12
C GLU A 71 14.56 -2.76 -9.19
N PHE A 72 14.77 -2.89 -7.87
CA PHE A 72 13.81 -2.50 -6.84
C PHE A 72 14.44 -1.48 -5.91
N VAL A 73 13.65 -0.47 -5.54
CA VAL A 73 14.11 0.60 -4.65
C VAL A 73 13.10 0.77 -3.52
N PHE A 74 13.59 0.82 -2.28
CA PHE A 74 12.82 1.24 -1.11
C PHE A 74 13.41 2.54 -0.57
N LEU A 75 12.58 3.60 -0.51
CA LEU A 75 12.94 4.89 0.06
C LEU A 75 12.06 5.16 1.26
N ASP A 76 12.64 5.07 2.45
CA ASP A 76 11.93 5.45 3.67
C ASP A 76 12.05 6.96 3.90
N GLU A 77 11.01 7.54 4.49
CA GLU A 77 10.82 8.99 4.64
C GLU A 77 11.06 9.79 3.35
N VAL A 78 10.47 9.34 2.25
CA VAL A 78 10.75 9.83 0.90
C VAL A 78 10.51 11.34 0.71
N PHE A 79 9.67 11.96 1.55
CA PHE A 79 9.36 13.39 1.49
C PHE A 79 10.34 14.28 2.29
N LEU A 80 11.25 13.72 3.08
CA LEU A 80 12.23 14.51 3.85
C LEU A 80 13.44 14.96 3.02
N GLY A 81 13.58 14.45 1.80
CA GLY A 81 14.70 14.75 0.93
C GLY A 81 14.79 16.22 0.54
N SER A 82 16.01 16.71 0.35
CA SER A 82 16.23 18.05 -0.20
C SER A 82 15.68 18.17 -1.63
N THR A 83 15.42 19.40 -2.09
CA THR A 83 14.95 19.67 -3.46
C THR A 83 15.85 19.04 -4.52
N ALA A 84 17.16 18.98 -4.28
CA ALA A 84 18.12 18.33 -5.17
C ALA A 84 17.88 16.81 -5.28
N ILE A 85 17.64 16.14 -4.15
CA ILE A 85 17.32 14.71 -4.10
C ILE A 85 16.00 14.43 -4.82
N LEU A 86 14.94 15.18 -4.50
CA LEU A 86 13.62 14.97 -5.07
C LEU A 86 13.61 15.17 -6.59
N ASN A 87 14.31 16.18 -7.10
CA ASN A 87 14.44 16.40 -8.54
C ASN A 87 15.24 15.28 -9.25
N ALA A 88 16.30 14.77 -8.64
CA ALA A 88 17.03 13.63 -9.19
C ALA A 88 16.15 12.36 -9.20
N LEU A 89 15.40 12.12 -8.12
CA LEU A 89 14.43 11.03 -8.04
C LEU A 89 13.32 11.16 -9.09
N LEU A 90 12.84 12.38 -9.42
CA LEU A 90 11.86 12.56 -10.50
C LEU A 90 12.37 12.03 -11.84
N GLY A 91 13.64 12.26 -12.17
CA GLY A 91 14.25 11.71 -13.40
C GLY A 91 14.25 10.18 -13.40
N VAL A 92 14.63 9.59 -12.26
CA VAL A 92 14.65 8.13 -12.09
C VAL A 92 13.24 7.52 -12.17
N LEU A 93 12.27 8.07 -11.44
CA LEU A 93 10.92 7.51 -11.36
C LEU A 93 10.17 7.66 -12.68
N ASN A 94 10.31 8.79 -13.37
CA ASN A 94 9.55 9.07 -14.58
C ASN A 94 10.21 8.55 -15.85
N GLU A 95 11.48 8.92 -16.07
CA GLU A 95 12.18 8.64 -17.33
C GLU A 95 12.97 7.34 -17.26
N ARG A 96 13.11 6.74 -16.07
CA ARG A 96 13.99 5.58 -15.84
C ARG A 96 15.42 5.91 -16.30
N ARG A 97 15.86 7.14 -16.03
CA ARG A 97 17.20 7.65 -16.36
C ARG A 97 17.76 8.48 -15.22
N TYR A 98 19.06 8.41 -15.04
CA TYR A 98 19.79 9.26 -14.11
C TYR A 98 20.76 10.14 -14.88
N ARG A 99 20.67 11.45 -14.67
CA ARG A 99 21.49 12.47 -15.34
C ARG A 99 22.22 13.32 -14.32
N ARG A 100 23.54 13.51 -14.53
CA ARG A 100 24.37 14.44 -13.76
C ARG A 100 25.44 15.05 -14.66
N GLY A 101 25.25 16.31 -15.05
CA GLY A 101 26.10 16.95 -16.05
C GLY A 101 26.04 16.19 -17.39
N HIS A 102 27.20 15.73 -17.87
CA HIS A 102 27.29 14.92 -19.10
C HIS A 102 27.10 13.41 -18.88
N PHE A 103 26.99 12.96 -17.61
CA PHE A 103 26.67 11.58 -17.31
C PHE A 103 25.17 11.35 -17.48
N ASP A 104 24.79 10.38 -18.31
CA ASP A 104 23.41 9.98 -18.54
C ASP A 104 23.35 8.46 -18.71
N THR A 105 22.60 7.78 -17.84
CA THR A 105 22.44 6.32 -17.87
C THR A 105 20.99 5.91 -17.70
N ALA A 106 20.61 4.79 -18.31
CA ALA A 106 19.33 4.16 -18.04
C ALA A 106 19.37 3.48 -16.66
N VAL A 107 18.25 3.56 -15.94
CA VAL A 107 18.07 2.92 -14.64
C VAL A 107 17.16 1.70 -14.83
N PRO A 108 17.58 0.49 -14.44
CA PRO A 108 16.82 -0.74 -14.63
C PRO A 108 15.66 -0.89 -13.62
N LEU A 109 15.19 0.21 -13.03
CA LEU A 109 14.14 0.22 -12.04
C LEU A 109 12.87 -0.40 -12.61
N ARG A 110 12.28 -1.38 -11.92
CA ARG A 110 10.95 -1.95 -12.21
C ARG A 110 9.91 -1.34 -11.29
N CYS A 111 10.22 -1.22 -9.99
CA CYS A 111 9.34 -0.67 -8.97
C CYS A 111 10.14 0.11 -7.92
N CYS A 112 9.57 1.22 -7.46
CA CYS A 112 10.07 1.99 -6.34
C CYS A 112 8.94 2.05 -5.32
N VAL A 113 9.25 1.76 -4.08
CA VAL A 113 8.34 1.84 -2.94
C VAL A 113 8.84 2.98 -2.06
N GLY A 114 8.10 4.08 -2.06
CA GLY A 114 8.31 5.17 -1.12
C GLY A 114 7.52 4.91 0.15
N ALA A 115 8.10 5.18 1.31
CA ALA A 115 7.38 5.18 2.58
C ALA A 115 7.47 6.55 3.25
N SER A 116 6.43 6.92 3.98
CA SER A 116 6.46 8.03 4.93
C SER A 116 5.36 7.85 5.97
N ASN A 117 5.43 8.59 7.07
CA ASN A 117 4.41 8.54 8.11
C ASN A 117 3.13 9.30 7.72
N ALA A 118 3.27 10.35 6.91
CA ALA A 118 2.16 11.18 6.46
C ALA A 118 2.37 11.66 5.03
N LEU A 119 1.28 12.07 4.39
CA LEU A 119 1.34 12.79 3.12
C LEU A 119 1.82 14.23 3.36
N PRO A 120 2.56 14.82 2.41
CA PRO A 120 3.04 16.18 2.55
C PRO A 120 1.90 17.19 2.29
N GLU A 121 1.88 18.28 3.05
CA GLU A 121 0.94 19.40 2.83
C GLU A 121 1.41 20.36 1.74
N ASP A 122 2.73 20.40 1.46
CA ASP A 122 3.30 21.27 0.43
C ASP A 122 2.94 20.79 -0.98
N THR A 123 2.39 21.71 -1.78
CA THR A 123 2.07 21.51 -3.19
C THR A 123 3.23 20.98 -4.05
N ALA A 124 4.47 21.38 -3.79
CA ALA A 124 5.64 20.89 -4.52
C ALA A 124 5.89 19.40 -4.25
N LEU A 125 5.75 19.00 -2.98
CA LEU A 125 5.86 17.60 -2.57
C LEU A 125 4.65 16.78 -3.02
N ALA A 126 3.46 17.38 -3.12
CA ALA A 126 2.30 16.72 -3.71
C ALA A 126 2.51 16.37 -5.20
N ALA A 127 3.18 17.24 -5.96
CA ALA A 127 3.54 16.94 -7.36
C ALA A 127 4.58 15.80 -7.48
N PHE A 128 5.46 15.65 -6.48
CA PHE A 128 6.35 14.50 -6.35
C PHE A 128 5.57 13.23 -5.95
N ALA A 129 4.66 13.33 -4.98
CA ALA A 129 3.79 12.24 -4.53
C ALA A 129 2.92 11.69 -5.68
N ASP A 130 2.51 12.55 -6.63
CA ASP A 130 1.78 12.10 -7.82
C ASP A 130 2.55 11.00 -8.58
N ARG A 131 3.89 10.99 -8.53
CA ARG A 131 4.73 10.02 -9.25
C ARG A 131 4.56 8.58 -8.78
N PHE A 132 4.09 8.40 -7.55
CA PHE A 132 3.66 7.12 -7.01
C PHE A 132 2.19 6.88 -7.35
N LEU A 133 1.93 6.09 -8.39
CA LEU A 133 0.57 5.86 -8.86
C LEU A 133 -0.31 5.20 -7.79
N ILE A 134 0.24 4.20 -7.11
CA ILE A 134 -0.45 3.42 -6.09
C ILE A 134 -0.15 4.05 -4.73
N THR A 135 -1.18 4.27 -3.91
CA THR A 135 -1.04 4.69 -2.52
C THR A 135 -1.82 3.76 -1.61
N SER A 136 -1.11 3.20 -0.63
CA SER A 136 -1.66 2.32 0.38
C SER A 136 -1.42 2.91 1.75
N PHE A 137 -2.49 3.00 2.53
CA PHE A 137 -2.43 3.37 3.93
C PHE A 137 -2.25 2.09 4.76
N VAL A 138 -1.18 2.04 5.54
CA VAL A 138 -0.79 0.87 6.33
C VAL A 138 -1.03 1.20 7.78
N ASP A 139 -1.89 0.42 8.43
CA ASP A 139 -2.15 0.51 9.86
C ASP A 139 -1.29 -0.51 10.62
N PRO A 140 -1.02 -0.29 11.91
CA PRO A 140 -0.51 -1.35 12.78
C PRO A 140 -1.39 -2.59 12.71
N LEU A 141 -0.78 -3.74 12.95
CA LEU A 141 -1.51 -5.00 13.01
C LEU A 141 -2.56 -4.94 14.12
N ALA A 142 -3.76 -5.50 13.86
CA ALA A 142 -4.79 -5.61 14.89
C ALA A 142 -4.37 -6.66 15.94
N ASP A 143 -4.80 -6.47 17.19
CA ASP A 143 -4.42 -7.39 18.27
C ASP A 143 -4.93 -8.81 18.05
N ALA A 144 -6.01 -8.99 17.28
CA ALA A 144 -6.52 -10.31 16.90
C ALA A 144 -5.52 -11.13 16.07
N ASP A 145 -4.55 -10.48 15.43
CA ASP A 145 -3.50 -11.11 14.62
C ASP A 145 -2.14 -11.14 15.35
N LEU A 146 -2.07 -10.67 16.61
CA LEU A 146 -0.81 -10.54 17.35
C LEU A 146 -0.13 -11.89 17.57
N GLU A 147 -0.89 -12.93 17.91
CA GLU A 147 -0.36 -14.27 18.08
C GLU A 147 0.28 -14.79 16.77
N ALA A 148 -0.31 -14.48 15.62
CA ALA A 148 0.25 -14.85 14.32
C ALA A 148 1.54 -14.08 14.01
N LEU A 149 1.62 -12.80 14.38
CA LEU A 149 2.85 -12.01 14.28
C LEU A 149 3.97 -12.56 15.17
N LEU A 150 3.65 -12.87 16.42
CA LEU A 150 4.60 -13.38 17.41
C LEU A 150 5.07 -14.81 17.09
N ALA A 151 4.23 -15.62 16.47
CA ALA A 151 4.61 -16.92 15.92
C ALA A 151 5.71 -16.80 14.84
N GLY A 152 5.90 -15.59 14.29
CA GLY A 152 6.86 -15.31 13.24
C GLY A 152 6.41 -15.89 11.88
N PRO A 153 7.21 -15.70 10.82
CA PRO A 153 6.96 -16.40 9.56
C PRO A 153 6.93 -17.90 9.85
N ALA A 154 5.84 -18.57 9.44
CA ALA A 154 5.69 -20.00 9.66
C ALA A 154 6.92 -20.74 9.11
N THR A 155 7.77 -21.24 10.00
CA THR A 155 8.85 -22.18 9.69
C THR A 155 8.24 -23.56 9.49
N GLY A 156 7.28 -23.66 8.58
CA GLY A 156 6.91 -24.95 8.00
C GLY A 156 8.11 -25.50 7.21
N PRO A 157 8.19 -26.83 6.99
CA PRO A 157 9.15 -27.37 6.03
C PRO A 157 8.99 -26.55 4.76
N GLU A 158 10.09 -25.99 4.24
CA GLU A 158 10.15 -25.22 3.00
C GLU A 158 9.18 -25.83 2.00
N ALA A 159 7.97 -25.28 1.92
CA ALA A 159 6.93 -25.81 1.06
C ALA A 159 7.45 -25.56 -0.33
N GLU A 160 8.05 -26.59 -0.94
CA GLU A 160 8.81 -26.61 -2.20
C GLU A 160 8.79 -25.23 -2.84
N ALA A 161 9.69 -24.34 -2.38
CA ALA A 161 9.58 -22.93 -2.70
C ALA A 161 9.57 -22.81 -4.21
N GLU A 162 8.41 -22.45 -4.79
CA GLU A 162 8.28 -22.29 -6.23
C GLU A 162 9.45 -21.41 -6.69
N PRO A 163 10.14 -21.79 -7.79
CA PRO A 163 11.33 -21.09 -8.19
C PRO A 163 10.99 -19.59 -8.36
N PRO A 164 11.83 -18.69 -7.83
CA PRO A 164 11.55 -17.27 -7.87
C PRO A 164 11.37 -16.80 -9.32
N LEU A 165 10.35 -15.98 -9.56
CA LEU A 165 10.10 -15.37 -10.87
C LEU A 165 11.32 -14.57 -11.29
N THR A 166 11.88 -14.88 -12.45
CA THR A 166 12.99 -14.12 -13.00
C THR A 166 12.53 -12.71 -13.42
N LEU A 167 13.47 -11.76 -13.42
CA LEU A 167 13.22 -10.42 -13.96
C LEU A 167 12.74 -10.44 -15.41
N ALA A 168 13.22 -11.40 -16.21
CA ALA A 168 12.79 -11.59 -17.60
C ALA A 168 11.31 -12.02 -17.70
N GLU A 169 10.83 -12.89 -16.80
CA GLU A 169 9.42 -13.25 -16.72
C GLU A 169 8.57 -12.05 -16.29
N ILE A 170 9.04 -11.25 -15.32
CA ILE A 170 8.35 -10.03 -14.92
C ILE A 170 8.24 -9.03 -16.07
N ASP A 171 9.30 -8.90 -16.87
CA ASP A 171 9.31 -8.04 -18.05
C ASP A 171 8.35 -8.57 -19.13
N ALA A 172 8.35 -9.88 -19.38
CA ALA A 172 7.41 -10.52 -20.31
C ALA A 172 5.94 -10.32 -19.87
N LEU A 173 5.67 -10.43 -18.57
CA LEU A 173 4.36 -10.17 -17.98
C LEU A 173 3.98 -8.69 -18.06
N ALA A 174 4.94 -7.78 -17.84
CA ALA A 174 4.70 -6.34 -18.02
C ALA A 174 4.35 -6.01 -19.47
N ASP A 175 5.06 -6.59 -20.43
CA ASP A 175 4.80 -6.39 -21.85
C ASP A 175 3.47 -7.05 -22.27
N ALA A 176 3.12 -8.20 -21.71
CA ALA A 176 1.81 -8.82 -21.88
C ALA A 176 0.67 -7.93 -21.35
N ALA A 177 0.85 -7.27 -20.20
CA ALA A 177 -0.15 -6.37 -19.64
C ALA A 177 -0.46 -5.19 -20.58
N THR A 178 0.51 -4.72 -21.38
CA THR A 178 0.26 -3.65 -22.36
C THR A 178 -0.66 -4.05 -23.52
N ARG A 179 -0.85 -5.36 -23.74
CA ARG A 179 -1.66 -5.93 -24.82
C ARG A 179 -3.09 -6.30 -24.37
N ILE A 180 -3.41 -6.14 -23.09
CA ILE A 180 -4.75 -6.38 -22.58
C ILE A 180 -5.73 -5.40 -23.22
N ASP A 181 -6.85 -5.92 -23.74
CA ASP A 181 -7.91 -5.04 -24.24
C ASP A 181 -8.66 -4.40 -23.06
N LEU A 182 -8.77 -3.08 -23.12
CA LEU A 182 -9.48 -2.25 -22.14
C LEU A 182 -10.76 -1.63 -22.74
N SER A 183 -11.08 -1.92 -24.00
CA SER A 183 -12.17 -1.29 -24.74
C SER A 183 -13.51 -1.38 -24.02
N SER A 184 -13.85 -2.57 -23.50
CA SER A 184 -15.10 -2.86 -22.81
C SER A 184 -15.18 -2.23 -21.42
N VAL A 185 -14.08 -2.14 -20.67
CA VAL A 185 -14.06 -1.57 -19.31
C VAL A 185 -13.90 -0.05 -19.26
N ARG A 186 -13.35 0.60 -20.30
CA ARG A 186 -13.12 2.05 -20.34
C ARG A 186 -14.35 2.91 -20.02
N PRO A 187 -15.57 2.62 -20.50
CA PRO A 187 -16.76 3.39 -20.13
C PRO A 187 -17.06 3.34 -18.63
N ALA A 188 -16.96 2.15 -18.03
CA ALA A 188 -17.13 1.95 -16.59
C ALA A 188 -16.03 2.67 -15.80
N TYR A 189 -14.78 2.56 -16.23
CA TYR A 189 -13.67 3.29 -15.62
C TYR A 189 -13.88 4.82 -15.69
N ALA A 190 -14.32 5.35 -16.83
CA ALA A 190 -14.65 6.76 -16.97
C ALA A 190 -15.79 7.19 -16.03
N GLN A 191 -16.80 6.34 -15.83
CA GLN A 191 -17.87 6.60 -14.87
C GLN A 191 -17.34 6.64 -13.43
N VAL A 192 -16.47 5.70 -13.05
CA VAL A 192 -15.79 5.70 -11.75
C VAL A 192 -15.04 7.02 -11.53
N VAL A 193 -14.21 7.44 -12.49
CA VAL A 193 -13.46 8.71 -12.40
C VAL A 193 -14.38 9.93 -12.29
N ARG A 194 -15.50 9.96 -13.03
CA ARG A 194 -16.50 11.04 -12.92
C ARG A 194 -17.15 11.07 -11.54
N LYS A 195 -17.51 9.92 -10.97
CA LYS A 195 -18.08 9.82 -9.61
C LYS A 195 -17.11 10.37 -8.57
N LEU A 196 -15.84 9.96 -8.64
CA LEU A 196 -14.78 10.45 -7.75
C LEU A 196 -14.64 11.99 -7.84
N ARG A 197 -14.56 12.52 -9.07
CA ARG A 197 -14.49 13.97 -9.31
C ARG A 197 -15.71 14.73 -8.77
N ALA A 198 -16.92 14.16 -8.92
CA ALA A 198 -18.15 14.76 -8.40
C ALA A 198 -18.20 14.85 -6.87
N ARG A 199 -17.43 14.01 -6.16
CA ARG A 199 -17.22 14.07 -4.70
C ARG A 199 -16.00 14.87 -4.28
N GLY A 200 -15.37 15.59 -5.20
CA GLY A 200 -14.20 16.43 -4.90
C GLY A 200 -12.88 15.68 -4.86
N VAL A 201 -12.86 14.36 -5.11
CA VAL A 201 -11.62 13.59 -5.19
C VAL A 201 -10.87 13.97 -6.46
N ARG A 202 -9.74 14.68 -6.30
CA ARG A 202 -8.92 15.15 -7.42
C ARG A 202 -7.94 14.06 -7.84
N LEU A 203 -8.16 13.51 -9.04
CA LEU A 203 -7.19 12.68 -9.73
C LEU A 203 -6.59 13.46 -10.90
N SER A 204 -5.25 13.54 -10.94
CA SER A 204 -4.54 14.11 -12.09
C SER A 204 -4.82 13.30 -13.35
N ASP A 205 -4.78 13.94 -14.52
CA ASP A 205 -5.00 13.23 -15.79
C ASP A 205 -3.93 12.14 -15.99
N ARG A 206 -2.71 12.34 -15.48
CA ARG A 206 -1.66 11.31 -15.44
C ARG A 206 -2.13 10.08 -14.65
N ARG A 207 -2.68 10.24 -13.45
CA ARG A 207 -3.20 9.12 -12.64
C ARG A 207 -4.34 8.40 -13.35
N VAL A 208 -5.24 9.13 -13.99
CA VAL A 208 -6.35 8.54 -14.75
C VAL A 208 -5.84 7.73 -15.93
N VAL A 209 -4.90 8.28 -16.71
CA VAL A 209 -4.35 7.55 -17.87
C VAL A 209 -3.54 6.35 -17.42
N ARG A 210 -2.65 6.51 -16.43
CA ARG A 210 -1.80 5.44 -15.91
C ARG A 210 -2.56 4.40 -15.11
N GLY A 211 -3.68 4.75 -14.48
CA GLY A 211 -4.54 3.82 -13.74
C GLY A 211 -5.02 2.63 -14.58
N GLN A 212 -5.15 2.82 -15.91
CA GLN A 212 -5.42 1.74 -16.84
C GLN A 212 -4.36 0.62 -16.83
N SER A 213 -3.09 0.93 -16.53
CA SER A 213 -2.04 -0.09 -16.41
C SER A 213 -2.28 -1.02 -15.22
N LEU A 214 -2.92 -0.53 -14.15
CA LEU A 214 -3.30 -1.34 -12.99
C LEU A 214 -4.47 -2.27 -13.31
N ILE A 215 -5.47 -1.77 -14.04
CA ILE A 215 -6.62 -2.56 -14.51
C ILE A 215 -6.13 -3.67 -15.45
N ALA A 216 -5.24 -3.33 -16.40
CA ALA A 216 -4.64 -4.32 -17.29
C ALA A 216 -3.83 -5.38 -16.52
N ALA A 217 -3.05 -4.98 -15.52
CA ALA A 217 -2.32 -5.91 -14.68
C ALA A 217 -3.26 -6.82 -13.87
N ALA A 218 -4.37 -6.30 -13.35
CA ALA A 218 -5.37 -7.11 -12.64
C ALA A 218 -6.03 -8.16 -13.56
N ALA A 219 -6.39 -7.78 -14.78
CA ALA A 219 -6.94 -8.71 -15.78
C ALA A 219 -5.94 -9.81 -16.17
N LEU A 220 -4.67 -9.43 -16.38
CA LEU A 220 -3.59 -10.38 -16.68
C LEU A 220 -3.37 -11.37 -15.53
N ILE A 221 -3.37 -10.89 -14.29
CA ILE A 221 -3.26 -11.72 -13.08
C ILE A 221 -4.45 -12.69 -12.97
N ALA A 222 -5.63 -12.28 -13.43
CA ALA A 222 -6.80 -13.15 -13.54
C ALA A 222 -6.72 -14.14 -14.73
N GLY A 223 -5.66 -14.10 -15.54
CA GLY A 223 -5.46 -14.97 -16.70
C GLY A 223 -6.29 -14.58 -17.92
N ARG A 224 -6.78 -13.33 -17.98
CA ARG A 224 -7.63 -12.84 -19.08
C ARG A 224 -6.84 -11.92 -20.02
N ALA A 225 -7.26 -11.88 -21.28
CA ALA A 225 -6.72 -10.99 -22.32
C ALA A 225 -7.56 -9.71 -22.51
N GLU A 226 -8.72 -9.65 -21.89
CA GLU A 226 -9.65 -8.52 -21.88
C GLU A 226 -9.97 -8.18 -20.42
N ALA A 227 -9.94 -6.88 -20.09
CA ALA A 227 -10.31 -6.41 -18.77
C ALA A 227 -11.83 -6.23 -18.62
N GLU A 228 -12.35 -6.54 -17.45
CA GLU A 228 -13.77 -6.46 -17.12
C GLU A 228 -13.99 -5.57 -15.89
N ALA A 229 -15.25 -5.36 -15.50
CA ALA A 229 -15.58 -4.61 -14.29
C ALA A 229 -14.92 -5.19 -13.02
N ALA A 230 -14.66 -6.51 -13.00
CA ALA A 230 -13.96 -7.19 -11.92
C ALA A 230 -12.54 -6.68 -11.69
N ASP A 231 -11.92 -6.01 -12.67
CA ASP A 231 -10.54 -5.49 -12.61
C ASP A 231 -10.47 -4.02 -12.19
N LEU A 232 -11.59 -3.37 -11.88
CA LEU A 232 -11.65 -1.95 -11.53
C LEU A 232 -11.18 -1.65 -10.09
N TRP A 233 -11.05 -2.69 -9.26
CA TRP A 233 -10.68 -2.56 -7.85
C TRP A 233 -9.39 -1.78 -7.57
N PRO A 234 -8.33 -1.79 -8.41
CA PRO A 234 -7.11 -1.05 -8.13
C PRO A 234 -7.30 0.48 -8.13
N VAL A 235 -8.42 0.97 -8.69
CA VAL A 235 -8.71 2.41 -8.81
C VAL A 235 -8.78 3.10 -7.44
N ILE A 236 -9.17 2.38 -6.39
CA ILE A 236 -9.18 2.91 -5.01
C ILE A 236 -7.78 3.37 -4.59
N HIS A 237 -6.74 2.65 -5.00
CA HIS A 237 -5.35 3.00 -4.66
C HIS A 237 -4.80 4.20 -5.44
N LEU A 238 -5.55 4.75 -6.40
CA LEU A 238 -5.19 6.01 -7.07
C LEU A 238 -5.47 7.24 -6.20
N VAL A 239 -6.30 7.09 -5.15
CA VAL A 239 -6.69 8.17 -4.25
C VAL A 239 -5.63 8.34 -3.16
N GLN A 240 -4.96 9.49 -3.15
CA GLN A 240 -3.90 9.84 -2.19
C GLN A 240 -4.43 10.67 -1.03
N ASP A 241 -5.49 10.19 -0.41
CA ASP A 241 -6.02 10.76 0.82
C ASP A 241 -6.80 9.65 1.52
N ARG A 242 -6.57 9.46 2.82
CA ARG A 242 -7.13 8.31 3.54
C ARG A 242 -8.65 8.39 3.58
N ILE A 243 -9.18 9.55 3.93
CA ILE A 243 -10.62 9.78 4.10
C ILE A 243 -11.30 9.65 2.73
N ALA A 244 -10.79 10.32 1.71
CA ALA A 244 -11.32 10.24 0.36
C ALA A 244 -11.21 8.83 -0.23
N GLN A 245 -10.18 8.05 0.14
CA GLN A 245 -10.05 6.66 -0.29
C GLN A 245 -11.15 5.79 0.33
N ASP A 246 -11.48 5.99 1.62
CA ASP A 246 -12.58 5.30 2.29
C ASP A 246 -13.95 5.71 1.73
N GLU A 247 -14.18 7.00 1.52
CA GLU A 247 -15.38 7.51 0.86
C GLU A 247 -15.53 7.00 -0.57
N ALA A 248 -14.42 6.87 -1.30
CA ALA A 248 -14.40 6.29 -2.64
C ALA A 248 -14.85 4.83 -2.65
N ARG A 249 -14.44 4.02 -1.66
CA ARG A 249 -14.88 2.62 -1.53
C ARG A 249 -16.40 2.54 -1.37
N ASP A 250 -16.99 3.37 -0.50
CA ASP A 250 -18.45 3.43 -0.32
C ASP A 250 -19.17 3.92 -1.59
N LEU A 251 -18.66 4.98 -2.21
CA LEU A 251 -19.24 5.60 -3.42
C LEU A 251 -19.29 4.62 -4.60
N LEU A 252 -18.25 3.79 -4.72
CA LEU A 252 -18.03 2.88 -5.85
C LEU A 252 -18.45 1.45 -5.54
N ARG A 253 -19.17 1.20 -4.43
CA ARG A 253 -19.62 -0.15 -4.02
C ARG A 253 -20.34 -0.92 -5.14
N VAL A 254 -21.11 -0.23 -5.98
CA VAL A 254 -21.82 -0.86 -7.11
C VAL A 254 -20.84 -1.24 -8.22
N GLU A 255 -19.98 -0.31 -8.63
CA GLU A 255 -18.97 -0.53 -9.67
C GLU A 255 -17.92 -1.57 -9.28
N LEU A 256 -17.53 -1.60 -8.00
CA LEU A 256 -16.54 -2.51 -7.45
C LEU A 256 -17.16 -3.77 -6.85
N GLY A 257 -18.48 -3.94 -6.92
CA GLY A 257 -19.15 -5.13 -6.37
C GLY A 257 -18.75 -6.43 -7.08
N ALA A 258 -18.27 -6.33 -8.33
CA ALA A 258 -17.72 -7.46 -9.09
C ALA A 258 -16.22 -7.67 -8.88
N ALA A 259 -15.56 -6.86 -8.04
CA ALA A 259 -14.12 -6.92 -7.81
C ALA A 259 -13.68 -8.33 -7.39
N ALA A 260 -12.75 -8.92 -8.14
CA ALA A 260 -12.24 -10.24 -7.84
C ALA A 260 -10.77 -10.36 -8.26
N SER A 261 -9.99 -11.06 -7.45
CA SER A 261 -8.62 -11.46 -7.80
C SER A 261 -8.31 -12.77 -7.09
N ARG A 262 -7.78 -13.75 -7.85
CA ARG A 262 -7.33 -15.03 -7.27
C ARG A 262 -6.00 -14.89 -6.52
N VAL A 263 -5.16 -13.96 -6.97
CA VAL A 263 -3.81 -13.74 -6.41
C VAL A 263 -3.84 -12.68 -5.31
N LEU A 264 -4.76 -11.71 -5.39
CA LEU A 264 -4.91 -10.62 -4.42
C LEU A 264 -6.34 -10.54 -3.87
N PRO A 265 -6.87 -11.62 -3.28
CA PRO A 265 -8.27 -11.68 -2.84
C PRO A 265 -8.59 -10.59 -1.80
N GLU A 266 -7.71 -10.39 -0.83
CA GLU A 266 -7.91 -9.37 0.21
C GLU A 266 -7.87 -7.95 -0.34
N ALA A 267 -7.01 -7.65 -1.32
CA ALA A 267 -6.97 -6.32 -1.93
C ALA A 267 -8.23 -6.04 -2.75
N ALA A 268 -8.70 -7.02 -3.55
CA ALA A 268 -9.93 -6.90 -4.32
C ALA A 268 -11.15 -6.75 -3.40
N LYS A 269 -11.21 -7.54 -2.33
CA LYS A 269 -12.24 -7.45 -1.29
C LYS A 269 -12.21 -6.07 -0.63
N ALA A 270 -11.05 -5.62 -0.13
CA ALA A 270 -10.87 -4.34 0.54
C ALA A 270 -11.25 -3.13 -0.34
N ALA A 271 -11.08 -3.22 -1.66
CA ALA A 271 -11.49 -2.16 -2.59
C ALA A 271 -13.01 -2.05 -2.76
N GLY A 272 -13.74 -3.17 -2.72
CA GLY A 272 -15.21 -3.19 -2.70
C GLY A 272 -15.82 -2.95 -1.30
N TYR A 273 -14.99 -3.00 -0.26
CA TYR A 273 -15.36 -2.87 1.15
C TYR A 273 -15.31 -1.42 1.63
N GLY A 274 -16.41 -0.68 1.47
CA GLY A 274 -16.54 0.64 2.06
C GLY A 274 -16.84 0.63 3.57
N PRO A 275 -16.77 1.78 4.26
CA PRO A 275 -17.11 1.94 5.68
C PRO A 275 -18.36 1.20 6.14
N THR A 276 -19.42 1.16 5.32
CA THR A 276 -20.66 0.43 5.67
C THR A 276 -20.43 -1.09 5.76
N ALA A 277 -19.68 -1.67 4.81
CA ALA A 277 -19.37 -3.10 4.79
C ALA A 277 -18.38 -3.45 5.91
N ARG A 278 -17.38 -2.59 6.13
CA ARG A 278 -16.45 -2.71 7.26
C ARG A 278 -17.18 -2.66 8.60
N ALA A 279 -18.16 -1.76 8.76
CA ALA A 279 -18.96 -1.68 9.96
C ALA A 279 -19.80 -2.94 10.19
N ALA A 280 -20.34 -3.53 9.13
CA ALA A 280 -21.07 -4.79 9.23
C ALA A 280 -20.17 -5.98 9.60
N ASP A 281 -18.94 -6.03 9.09
CA ASP A 281 -17.95 -7.05 9.46
C ASP A 281 -17.51 -6.91 10.91
N LEU A 282 -17.15 -5.69 11.32
CA LEU A 282 -16.83 -5.40 12.71
C LEU A 282 -18.02 -5.73 13.62
N ALA A 283 -19.27 -5.46 13.21
CA ALA A 283 -20.43 -5.84 14.01
C ALA A 283 -20.49 -7.36 14.24
N ARG A 284 -20.29 -8.16 13.18
CA ARG A 284 -20.25 -9.63 13.27
C ARG A 284 -19.08 -10.14 14.11
N GLU A 285 -17.92 -9.52 13.99
CA GLU A 285 -16.74 -9.85 14.79
C GLU A 285 -16.98 -9.53 16.26
N GLY A 286 -17.53 -8.35 16.58
CA GLY A 286 -17.91 -7.95 17.93
C GLY A 286 -18.94 -8.88 18.56
N GLU A 287 -19.94 -9.32 17.79
CA GLU A 287 -20.91 -10.34 18.22
C GLU A 287 -20.23 -11.69 18.50
N THR A 288 -19.31 -12.11 17.63
CA THR A 288 -18.55 -13.36 17.80
C THR A 288 -17.68 -13.29 19.05
N LEU A 289 -16.97 -12.18 19.24
CA LEU A 289 -16.11 -11.95 20.40
C LEU A 289 -16.92 -11.87 21.69
N ALA A 290 -18.08 -11.20 21.68
CA ALA A 290 -18.99 -11.17 22.82
C ALA A 290 -19.58 -12.55 23.15
N GLY A 291 -19.82 -13.38 22.13
CA GLY A 291 -20.26 -14.77 22.29
C GLY A 291 -19.17 -15.72 22.80
N ALA A 292 -17.89 -15.41 22.54
CA ALA A 292 -16.74 -16.17 23.00
C ALA A 292 -16.25 -15.78 24.42
N ALA A 293 -16.97 -14.88 25.10
CA ALA A 293 -16.62 -14.42 26.44
C ALA A 293 -16.63 -15.58 27.45
N PRO A 294 -15.53 -15.87 28.15
CA PRO A 294 -15.51 -16.88 29.19
C PRO A 294 -16.45 -16.52 30.34
N ASP A 295 -17.21 -17.49 30.85
CA ASP A 295 -18.11 -17.29 32.00
C ASP A 295 -17.34 -17.07 33.31
N ASP A 296 -16.22 -17.77 33.49
CA ASP A 296 -15.35 -17.64 34.66
C ASP A 296 -14.32 -16.53 34.47
N ARG A 297 -14.59 -15.41 35.14
CA ARG A 297 -13.80 -14.18 35.09
C ARG A 297 -12.44 -14.26 35.81
N THR A 298 -12.18 -15.34 36.55
CA THR A 298 -10.91 -15.54 37.28
C THR A 298 -9.88 -16.31 36.47
N THR A 299 -10.27 -16.78 35.28
CA THR A 299 -9.38 -17.55 34.42
C THR A 299 -8.43 -16.65 33.63
N PRO A 300 -7.19 -17.09 33.36
CA PRO A 300 -6.29 -16.40 32.42
C PRO A 300 -6.90 -16.24 31.01
N ALA A 301 -7.84 -17.13 30.65
CA ALA A 301 -8.59 -17.03 29.41
C ALA A 301 -9.52 -15.81 29.38
N PHE A 302 -10.12 -15.43 30.52
CA PHE A 302 -10.93 -14.21 30.61
C PHE A 302 -10.06 -12.96 30.50
N GLU A 303 -8.88 -12.94 31.13
CA GLU A 303 -7.93 -11.82 30.99
C GLU A 303 -7.47 -11.65 29.53
N SER A 304 -7.10 -12.74 28.87
CA SER A 304 -6.73 -12.72 27.44
C SER A 304 -7.90 -12.26 26.56
N TRP A 305 -9.11 -12.74 26.83
CA TRP A 305 -10.31 -12.31 26.13
C TRP A 305 -10.61 -10.82 26.36
N LEU A 306 -10.47 -10.33 27.60
CA LEU A 306 -10.73 -8.94 27.97
C LEU A 306 -9.80 -8.00 27.22
N VAL A 307 -8.51 -8.33 27.11
CA VAL A 307 -7.53 -7.56 26.33
C VAL A 307 -7.95 -7.48 24.86
N ARG A 308 -8.33 -8.61 24.26
CA ARG A 308 -8.83 -8.65 22.87
C ARG A 308 -10.11 -7.82 22.70
N ALA A 309 -11.01 -7.85 23.68
CA ALA A 309 -12.24 -7.07 23.67
C ALA A 309 -11.95 -5.56 23.78
N GLU A 310 -11.09 -5.13 24.69
CA GLU A 310 -10.68 -3.73 24.82
C GLU A 310 -9.99 -3.20 23.56
N SER A 311 -9.14 -4.01 22.94
CA SER A 311 -8.50 -3.67 21.68
C SER A 311 -9.50 -3.53 20.53
N PHE A 312 -10.43 -4.48 20.40
CA PHE A 312 -11.50 -4.39 19.42
C PHE A 312 -12.33 -3.11 19.63
N LEU A 313 -12.65 -2.75 20.88
CA LEU A 313 -13.37 -1.52 21.20
C LEU A 313 -12.58 -0.27 20.76
N ALA A 314 -11.27 -0.24 21.02
CA ALA A 314 -10.39 0.84 20.57
C ALA A 314 -10.30 0.93 19.04
N GLN A 315 -10.27 -0.21 18.35
CA GLN A 315 -10.28 -0.28 16.89
C GLN A 315 -11.58 0.29 16.30
N VAL A 316 -12.74 -0.05 16.90
CA VAL A 316 -14.04 0.49 16.50
C VAL A 316 -14.10 2.00 16.72
N ASP A 317 -13.59 2.49 17.86
CA ASP A 317 -13.57 3.92 18.18
C ASP A 317 -12.59 4.72 17.29
N ALA A 318 -11.49 4.08 16.85
CA ALA A 318 -10.56 4.67 15.89
C ALA A 318 -11.14 4.69 14.46
N ALA A 319 -11.90 3.67 14.08
CA ALA A 319 -12.48 3.54 12.74
C ALA A 319 -13.79 4.34 12.55
N PHE A 320 -14.58 4.52 13.61
CA PHE A 320 -15.89 5.19 13.55
C PHE A 320 -16.09 6.12 14.74
N SER A 321 -16.32 7.41 14.45
CA SER A 321 -16.83 8.35 15.46
C SER A 321 -18.20 7.90 15.98
N ALA A 322 -18.58 8.36 17.17
CA ALA A 322 -19.85 8.00 17.78
C ALA A 322 -21.06 8.36 16.90
N GLU A 323 -20.99 9.48 16.18
CA GLU A 323 -22.05 9.96 15.28
C GLU A 323 -22.10 9.22 13.93
N ALA A 324 -20.95 8.76 13.44
CA ALA A 324 -20.83 8.08 12.15
C ALA A 324 -21.00 6.55 12.25
N ARG A 325 -21.17 6.00 13.47
CA ARG A 325 -21.26 4.56 13.72
C ARG A 325 -22.62 3.99 13.33
N PRO A 326 -22.69 2.97 12.46
CA PRO A 326 -23.95 2.32 12.11
C PRO A 326 -24.59 1.58 13.32
N PRO A 327 -25.92 1.49 13.40
CA PRO A 327 -26.63 0.93 14.56
C PRO A 327 -26.21 -0.50 14.94
N ALA A 328 -25.97 -1.38 13.95
CA ALA A 328 -25.55 -2.76 14.20
C ALA A 328 -24.17 -2.82 14.89
N LEU A 329 -23.22 -2.00 14.43
CA LEU A 329 -21.90 -1.90 15.05
C LEU A 329 -21.98 -1.28 16.45
N ALA A 330 -22.87 -0.30 16.64
CA ALA A 330 -23.14 0.27 17.96
C ALA A 330 -23.67 -0.79 18.94
N ALA A 331 -24.65 -1.60 18.52
CA ALA A 331 -25.21 -2.67 19.34
C ALA A 331 -24.18 -3.76 19.69
N ALA A 332 -23.36 -4.19 18.72
CA ALA A 332 -22.29 -5.15 18.97
C ALA A 332 -21.25 -4.61 19.96
N ARG A 333 -20.85 -3.34 19.80
CA ARG A 333 -19.94 -2.64 20.72
C ARG A 333 -20.53 -2.54 22.14
N ASP A 334 -21.79 -2.15 22.27
CA ASP A 334 -22.45 -2.01 23.57
C ASP A 334 -22.61 -3.36 24.26
N SER A 335 -22.90 -4.42 23.50
CA SER A 335 -22.94 -5.79 24.00
C SER A 335 -21.58 -6.24 24.54
N LEU A 336 -20.51 -5.97 23.79
CA LEU A 336 -19.15 -6.29 24.21
C LEU A 336 -18.74 -5.47 25.45
N LEU A 337 -19.05 -4.18 25.49
CA LEU A 337 -18.85 -3.33 26.67
C LEU A 337 -19.59 -3.85 27.90
N ALA A 338 -20.81 -4.37 27.77
CA ALA A 338 -21.53 -4.95 28.90
C ALA A 338 -20.84 -6.21 29.46
N ARG A 339 -20.23 -7.02 28.58
CA ARG A 339 -19.42 -8.19 28.97
C ARG A 339 -18.12 -7.78 29.66
N CYS A 340 -17.43 -6.74 29.16
CA CYS A 340 -16.23 -6.17 29.79
C CYS A 340 -16.56 -5.49 31.14
N GLY A 341 -17.59 -4.63 31.16
CA GLY A 341 -17.92 -3.66 32.20
C GLY A 341 -18.87 -4.14 33.31
N THR A 342 -19.26 -5.42 33.34
CA THR A 342 -19.91 -6.04 34.51
C THR A 342 -18.93 -6.22 35.68
N LEU A 343 -18.21 -5.14 36.04
CA LEU A 343 -17.50 -4.90 37.31
C LEU A 343 -17.07 -3.42 37.51
N SER A 344 -17.73 -2.41 36.93
CA SER A 344 -17.61 -1.01 37.44
C SER A 344 -18.56 -0.71 38.62
N GLY A 345 -19.17 -1.75 39.19
CA GLY A 345 -20.08 -1.70 40.35
C GLY A 345 -19.52 -2.40 41.60
N ARG A 346 -18.34 -2.00 42.07
CA ARG A 346 -17.91 -2.08 43.48
C ARG A 346 -17.23 -0.74 43.79
N ALA A 347 -18.00 0.28 44.18
CA ALA A 347 -18.34 0.59 45.58
C ALA A 347 -17.11 0.98 46.40
N ALA A 348 -17.11 2.26 46.81
CA ALA A 348 -16.49 2.91 47.98
C ALA A 348 -15.47 2.12 48.81
#